data_AF-A0ABC8XTJ1-F1
#
_entry.id   AF-A0ABC8XTJ1-F1
#
_cell.length_a   1.000
_cell.length_b   1.000
_cell.length_c   1.000
_cell.angle_alpha   90.00
_cell.angle_beta   90.00
_cell.angle_gamma   90.00
#
_symmetry.space_group_name_H-M   'P 1'
#
loop_
_entity.id
_entity.type
_entity.pdbx_description
1 polymer ?
#
loop_
_entity_poly.entity_id
_entity_poly.type
_entity_poly.pdbx_seq_one_letter_code
_entity_poly.pdbx_strand_id
1 'polypeptide(L)'
;MGAHGASLLPPPPPALSIHTPRRAGAIGDADADGEPLSPTARMFHDFYIVAVIGLGTPIDFEPARAGLEVTLVRHPRFSSIRVMDGPEPRWVRTAVNLDDHIIVLDLDRAAIAADPDRALEDYVASLSTLPMDQSRPLWELHVLDFPTSEAAPAVVLRVHHALGDGASLVSLLLACTRSAADPKVPPAMPSAFAAAAAAAQEAPGARRRARPMYGAAPRPAWSAGAMALAAWALSCAVLAWHTAVDVARFVAMALGLVRDPPTVFAGVKGVEFRRKRFVMRTLSLHDVKLIKHALGCVMAMTNRRTCFRSVLFVNLRPTPGIQQLAKMMESGKHNDLKWGNRLGYIVLPFEIVKHDDPLDYVRDAKKTVDRKKHSFEAIATHLIAETVTKFFGIEVSTGLFHRMISSTTVLFSNMIGPAEPIEFYGHPVAYIAPSNFGHPSALTMHWQSYMDTIKIILAVDDAQFLDAHDLLDDFAKSLERIRNATLTTFKAQVKS
;
A
#
# COMPACT_ATOMS: atom_id res chain seq x y z
N MET A 1 -43.88 -15.34 -28.97
CA MET A 1 -42.87 -16.40 -28.77
C MET A 1 -41.65 -16.03 -29.60
N GLY A 2 -40.54 -15.71 -28.95
CA GLY A 2 -39.29 -15.32 -29.60
C GLY A 2 -38.22 -15.18 -28.53
N ALA A 3 -37.36 -16.18 -28.44
CA ALA A 3 -36.31 -16.31 -27.45
C ALA A 3 -35.09 -15.45 -27.82
N HIS A 4 -34.62 -14.62 -26.89
CA HIS A 4 -33.29 -14.01 -26.95
C HIS A 4 -32.36 -14.79 -26.04
N GLY A 5 -31.42 -15.51 -26.67
CA GLY A 5 -30.37 -16.27 -25.99
C GLY A 5 -29.35 -15.33 -25.34
N ALA A 6 -29.23 -15.41 -24.02
CA ALA A 6 -28.09 -14.89 -23.30
C ALA A 6 -26.91 -15.85 -23.49
N SER A 7 -25.83 -15.36 -24.09
CA SER A 7 -24.56 -16.07 -24.16
C SER A 7 -23.98 -16.16 -22.75
N LEU A 8 -24.09 -17.34 -22.13
CA LEU A 8 -23.45 -17.68 -20.87
C LEU A 8 -21.99 -18.05 -21.18
N LEU A 9 -21.05 -17.23 -20.72
CA LEU A 9 -19.65 -17.62 -20.67
C LEU A 9 -19.54 -18.91 -19.83
N PRO A 10 -18.73 -19.90 -20.25
CA PRO A 10 -18.56 -21.13 -19.49
C PRO A 10 -17.87 -20.83 -18.14
N PRO A 11 -18.20 -21.59 -17.08
CA PRO A 11 -17.51 -21.47 -15.81
C PRO A 11 -16.03 -21.83 -15.96
N PRO A 12 -15.13 -21.24 -15.13
CA PRO A 12 -13.72 -21.60 -15.14
C PRO A 12 -13.53 -23.10 -14.85
N PRO A 13 -12.50 -23.74 -15.42
CA PRO A 13 -12.22 -25.15 -15.17
C PRO A 13 -11.95 -25.38 -13.67
N PRO A 14 -12.34 -26.54 -13.12
CA PRO A 14 -12.04 -26.88 -11.73
C PRO A 14 -10.52 -26.89 -11.51
N ALA A 15 -10.08 -26.41 -10.34
CA ALA A 15 -8.69 -26.48 -9.93
C ALA A 15 -8.19 -27.92 -10.03
N LEU A 16 -7.06 -28.11 -10.75
CA LEU A 16 -6.38 -29.39 -10.86
C LEU A 16 -6.08 -29.92 -9.46
N SER A 17 -6.56 -31.13 -9.18
CA SER A 17 -6.23 -31.87 -7.96
C SER A 17 -4.75 -32.25 -8.03
N ILE A 18 -3.90 -31.52 -7.29
CA ILE A 18 -2.48 -31.83 -7.20
C ILE A 18 -2.31 -33.00 -6.23
N HIS A 19 -2.19 -34.21 -6.75
CA HIS A 19 -1.64 -35.34 -6.00
C HIS A 19 -0.11 -35.26 -6.05
N THR A 20 0.51 -34.77 -4.98
CA THR A 20 1.96 -34.85 -4.79
C THR A 20 2.33 -36.24 -4.27
N PRO A 21 3.14 -37.04 -4.98
CA PRO A 21 3.71 -38.26 -4.42
C PRO A 21 4.73 -37.88 -3.34
N ARG A 22 4.60 -38.50 -2.17
CA ARG A 22 5.53 -38.35 -1.05
C ARG A 22 6.92 -38.85 -1.46
N ARG A 23 7.81 -37.96 -1.89
CA ARG A 23 9.21 -38.30 -2.14
C ARG A 23 9.99 -38.18 -0.84
N ALA A 24 10.38 -39.33 -0.29
CA ALA A 24 11.28 -39.42 0.86
C ALA A 24 12.65 -38.87 0.46
N GLY A 25 13.09 -37.81 1.15
CA GLY A 25 14.37 -37.14 0.87
C GLY A 25 14.59 -35.89 1.71
N ALA A 26 14.71 -36.08 3.03
CA ALA A 26 15.42 -35.26 4.01
C ALA A 26 15.42 -33.72 3.88
N ILE A 27 14.44 -33.07 4.51
CA ILE A 27 14.63 -31.94 5.45
C ILE A 27 13.69 -32.22 6.64
N GLY A 28 14.17 -32.08 7.88
CA GLY A 28 13.58 -32.64 9.10
C GLY A 28 12.07 -32.42 9.31
N ASP A 29 11.43 -33.47 9.83
CA ASP A 29 9.99 -33.64 10.15
C ASP A 29 9.41 -32.68 11.22
N ALA A 30 9.87 -31.44 11.34
CA ALA A 30 9.36 -30.46 12.30
C ALA A 30 8.46 -29.36 11.68
N ASP A 31 8.39 -29.25 10.35
CA ASP A 31 7.68 -28.18 9.60
C ASP A 31 6.60 -28.72 8.63
N ALA A 32 6.19 -29.99 8.76
CA ALA A 32 5.21 -30.61 7.86
C ALA A 32 3.81 -29.96 7.94
N ASP A 33 3.49 -29.30 9.05
CA ASP A 33 2.24 -28.58 9.27
C ASP A 33 2.44 -27.08 9.00
N GLY A 34 2.50 -26.72 7.71
CA GLY A 34 2.72 -25.34 7.25
C GLY A 34 1.85 -24.28 7.92
N GLU A 35 2.33 -23.04 7.99
CA GLU A 35 1.68 -21.95 8.75
C GLU A 35 0.29 -21.59 8.16
N PRO A 36 -0.75 -21.39 8.99
CA PRO A 36 -2.08 -21.02 8.50
C PRO A 36 -2.07 -19.67 7.77
N LEU A 37 -2.95 -19.53 6.78
CA LEU A 37 -3.17 -18.23 6.15
C LEU A 37 -3.87 -17.26 7.10
N SER A 38 -3.47 -15.99 7.06
CA SER A 38 -4.23 -14.94 7.74
C SER A 38 -5.60 -14.72 7.08
N PRO A 39 -6.61 -14.20 7.81
CA PRO A 39 -7.92 -13.85 7.24
C PRO A 39 -7.80 -13.01 5.96
N THR A 40 -6.96 -11.97 5.97
CA THR A 40 -6.73 -11.12 4.79
C THR A 40 -6.11 -11.88 3.62
N ALA A 41 -5.15 -12.78 3.88
CA ALA A 41 -4.52 -13.59 2.83
C ALA A 41 -5.50 -14.56 2.15
N ARG A 42 -6.53 -15.01 2.89
CA ARG A 42 -7.63 -15.85 2.36
C ARG A 42 -8.63 -15.04 1.54
N MET A 43 -8.85 -13.78 1.90
CA MET A 43 -9.86 -12.89 1.30
C MET A 43 -9.43 -12.38 -0.09
N PHE A 44 -8.12 -12.19 -0.28
CA PHE A 44 -7.55 -11.69 -1.51
C PHE A 44 -7.38 -12.85 -2.52
N HIS A 45 -8.33 -12.98 -3.44
CA HIS A 45 -8.28 -13.97 -4.52
C HIS A 45 -7.37 -13.53 -5.66
N ASP A 46 -7.66 -12.37 -6.27
CA ASP A 46 -6.95 -11.81 -7.42
C ASP A 46 -6.48 -10.37 -7.14
N PHE A 47 -5.97 -10.12 -5.93
CA PHE A 47 -5.42 -8.81 -5.55
C PHE A 47 -3.90 -8.89 -5.59
N TYR A 48 -3.28 -8.07 -6.45
CA TYR A 48 -1.85 -8.04 -6.67
C TYR A 48 -1.27 -6.66 -6.39
N ILE A 49 -0.01 -6.65 -5.95
CA ILE A 49 0.85 -5.48 -5.85
C ILE A 49 1.81 -5.53 -7.02
N VAL A 50 2.05 -4.40 -7.66
CA VAL A 50 3.05 -4.23 -8.71
C VAL A 50 4.00 -3.12 -8.30
N ALA A 51 5.30 -3.39 -8.28
CA ALA A 51 6.32 -2.41 -7.93
C ALA A 51 7.31 -2.27 -9.07
N VAL A 52 7.30 -1.09 -9.73
CA VAL A 52 8.29 -0.74 -10.74
C VAL A 52 9.48 -0.11 -10.05
N ILE A 53 10.67 -0.66 -10.28
CA ILE A 53 11.94 -0.20 -9.73
C ILE A 53 12.84 0.18 -10.90
N GLY A 54 13.14 1.47 -11.04
CA GLY A 54 14.10 1.95 -12.02
C GLY A 54 15.52 1.79 -11.49
N LEU A 55 16.44 1.28 -12.32
CA LEU A 55 17.85 1.11 -11.97
C LEU A 55 18.71 2.13 -12.72
N GLY A 56 19.81 2.56 -12.10
CA GLY A 56 20.74 3.56 -12.64
C GLY A 56 21.78 2.98 -13.60
N THR A 57 21.92 1.66 -13.65
CA THR A 57 22.86 0.95 -14.53
C THR A 57 22.19 -0.26 -15.18
N PRO A 58 22.67 -0.72 -16.35
CA PRO A 58 22.23 -1.98 -16.95
C PRO A 58 22.29 -3.14 -15.95
N ILE A 59 21.40 -4.13 -16.10
CA ILE A 59 21.32 -5.26 -15.19
C ILE A 59 22.43 -6.26 -15.47
N ASP A 60 23.20 -6.56 -14.43
CA ASP A 60 24.04 -7.74 -14.33
C ASP A 60 23.24 -8.86 -13.64
N PHE A 61 22.89 -9.88 -14.43
CA PHE A 61 21.99 -10.95 -14.02
C PHE A 61 22.57 -11.88 -12.96
N GLU A 62 23.89 -12.13 -12.99
CA GLU A 62 24.55 -13.02 -12.03
C GLU A 62 24.47 -12.52 -10.58
N PRO A 63 24.95 -11.30 -10.25
CA PRO A 63 24.82 -10.76 -8.89
C PRO A 63 23.37 -10.53 -8.49
N ALA A 64 22.49 -10.16 -9.43
CA ALA A 64 21.06 -10.03 -9.16
C ALA A 64 20.42 -11.37 -8.77
N ARG A 65 20.73 -12.46 -9.50
CA ARG A 65 20.27 -13.81 -9.19
C ARG A 65 20.80 -14.28 -7.84
N ALA A 66 22.11 -14.21 -7.63
CA ALA A 66 22.74 -14.61 -6.37
C ALA A 66 22.15 -13.83 -5.17
N GLY A 67 21.87 -12.55 -5.37
CA GLY A 67 21.18 -11.70 -4.42
C GLY A 67 19.79 -12.22 -4.03
N LEU A 68 18.95 -12.56 -5.01
CA LEU A 68 17.61 -13.11 -4.79
C LEU A 68 17.64 -14.45 -4.04
N GLU A 69 18.61 -15.32 -4.34
CA GLU A 69 18.78 -16.62 -3.69
C GLU A 69 19.04 -16.50 -2.18
N VAL A 70 19.79 -15.47 -1.77
CA VAL A 70 20.16 -15.28 -0.36
C VAL A 70 19.17 -14.41 0.43
N THR A 71 18.24 -13.73 -0.24
CA THR A 71 17.21 -12.88 0.40
C THR A 71 15.81 -13.45 0.22
N LEU A 72 15.20 -13.26 -0.95
CA LEU A 72 13.80 -13.47 -1.25
C LEU A 72 13.46 -14.96 -1.24
N VAL A 73 14.33 -15.80 -1.80
CA VAL A 73 14.18 -17.27 -1.76
C VAL A 73 14.31 -17.85 -0.35
N ARG A 74 15.04 -17.17 0.55
CA ARG A 74 15.13 -17.61 1.95
C ARG A 74 13.92 -17.23 2.78
N HIS A 75 13.19 -16.18 2.38
CA HIS A 75 12.05 -15.70 3.12
C HIS A 75 10.89 -16.71 3.11
N PRO A 76 10.38 -17.16 4.27
CA PRO A 76 9.39 -18.25 4.34
C PRO A 76 8.15 -18.06 3.45
N ARG A 77 7.62 -16.83 3.37
CA ARG A 77 6.46 -16.55 2.49
C ARG A 77 6.78 -16.59 1.00
N PHE A 78 7.97 -16.16 0.59
CA PHE A 78 8.36 -16.12 -0.83
C PHE A 78 8.90 -17.47 -1.32
N SER A 79 9.09 -18.43 -0.41
CA SER A 79 9.38 -19.83 -0.69
C SER A 79 8.21 -20.75 -0.33
N SER A 80 6.97 -20.24 -0.31
CA SER A 80 5.79 -21.04 0.01
C SER A 80 4.68 -20.86 -1.01
N ILE A 81 3.93 -21.92 -1.23
CA ILE A 81 2.69 -21.92 -2.01
C ILE A 81 1.48 -21.80 -1.08
N ARG A 82 0.42 -21.17 -1.58
CA ARG A 82 -0.86 -21.05 -0.88
C ARG A 82 -1.71 -22.28 -1.20
N VAL A 83 -1.98 -23.12 -0.21
CA VAL A 83 -2.91 -24.25 -0.35
C VAL A 83 -4.26 -23.85 0.25
N MET A 84 -5.29 -23.78 -0.60
CA MET A 84 -6.64 -23.38 -0.20
C MET A 84 -7.55 -24.58 0.11
N ASP A 85 -7.14 -25.79 -0.25
CA ASP A 85 -7.94 -27.00 -0.05
C ASP A 85 -8.01 -27.43 1.43
N GLY A 86 -9.20 -27.82 1.85
CA GLY A 86 -9.48 -28.29 3.21
C GLY A 86 -10.00 -27.20 4.17
N PRO A 87 -10.28 -27.56 5.43
CA PRO A 87 -10.90 -26.65 6.41
C PRO A 87 -9.97 -25.50 6.83
N GLU A 88 -8.65 -25.69 6.70
CA GLU A 88 -7.63 -24.73 7.13
C GLU A 88 -6.63 -24.45 5.99
N PRO A 89 -6.85 -23.38 5.21
CA PRO A 89 -5.88 -22.90 4.23
C PRO A 89 -4.53 -22.57 4.86
N ARG A 90 -3.44 -23.05 4.27
CA ARG A 90 -2.08 -22.93 4.82
C ARG A 90 -1.02 -22.63 3.77
N TRP A 91 0.10 -22.11 4.24
CA TRP A 91 1.31 -21.92 3.45
C TRP A 91 2.17 -23.17 3.53
N VAL A 92 2.51 -23.74 2.37
CA VAL A 92 3.37 -24.93 2.30
C VAL A 92 4.69 -24.52 1.67
N ARG A 93 5.79 -24.76 2.39
CA ARG A 93 7.13 -24.42 1.90
C ARG A 93 7.49 -25.31 0.71
N THR A 94 8.10 -24.72 -0.31
CA THR A 94 8.53 -25.41 -1.53
C THR A 94 9.91 -24.93 -1.96
N ALA A 95 10.57 -25.73 -2.80
CA ALA A 95 11.76 -25.29 -3.51
C ALA A 95 11.38 -24.20 -4.53
N VAL A 96 12.18 -23.15 -4.60
CA VAL A 96 11.99 -22.05 -5.55
C VAL A 96 12.94 -22.26 -6.71
N ASN A 97 12.41 -22.33 -7.92
CA ASN A 97 13.19 -22.28 -9.14
C ASN A 97 13.15 -20.85 -9.70
N LEU A 98 14.26 -20.12 -9.64
CA LEU A 98 14.30 -18.72 -10.06
C LEU A 98 13.98 -18.52 -11.55
N ASP A 99 14.22 -19.52 -12.40
CA ASP A 99 13.92 -19.43 -13.83
C ASP A 99 12.41 -19.32 -14.10
N ASP A 100 11.58 -19.84 -13.19
CA ASP A 100 10.13 -19.73 -13.28
C ASP A 100 9.63 -18.35 -12.83
N HIS A 101 10.43 -17.61 -12.05
CA HIS A 101 10.05 -16.33 -11.45
C HIS A 101 10.69 -15.12 -12.13
N ILE A 102 11.88 -15.26 -12.73
CA ILE A 102 12.59 -14.19 -13.43
C ILE A 102 12.20 -14.24 -14.90
N ILE A 103 11.47 -13.21 -15.34
CA ILE A 103 10.93 -13.12 -16.70
C ILE A 103 11.66 -11.98 -17.41
N VAL A 104 12.63 -12.31 -18.26
CA VAL A 104 13.31 -11.34 -19.12
C VAL A 104 12.48 -11.14 -20.38
N LEU A 105 12.13 -9.88 -20.68
CA LEU A 105 11.21 -9.58 -21.76
C LEU A 105 11.95 -9.18 -23.02
N ASP A 106 11.49 -9.73 -24.13
CA ASP A 106 11.83 -9.28 -25.47
C ASP A 106 10.60 -8.57 -26.04
N LEU A 107 10.54 -7.25 -25.87
CA LEU A 107 9.46 -6.41 -26.40
C LEU A 107 9.81 -5.90 -27.80
N ASP A 108 8.79 -5.48 -28.56
CA ASP A 108 8.98 -4.94 -29.91
C ASP A 108 9.91 -3.73 -29.91
N ARG A 109 11.08 -3.88 -30.55
CA ARG A 109 12.11 -2.84 -30.64
C ARG A 109 11.61 -1.57 -31.32
N ALA A 110 10.67 -1.68 -32.27
CA ALA A 110 10.11 -0.50 -32.92
C ALA A 110 9.25 0.32 -31.97
N ALA A 111 8.43 -0.36 -31.14
CA ALA A 111 7.64 0.29 -30.10
C ALA A 111 8.54 0.94 -29.01
N ILE A 112 9.58 0.23 -28.55
CA ILE A 112 10.53 0.77 -27.57
C ILE A 112 11.24 2.02 -28.12
N ALA A 113 11.70 1.97 -29.37
CA ALA A 113 12.41 3.09 -29.99
C ALA A 113 11.50 4.31 -30.22
N ALA A 114 10.19 4.10 -30.40
CA ALA A 114 9.23 5.17 -30.58
C ALA A 114 8.93 5.90 -29.26
N ASP A 115 8.66 5.14 -28.19
CA ASP A 115 8.39 5.68 -26.86
C ASP A 115 8.69 4.61 -25.77
N PRO A 116 9.87 4.65 -25.14
CA PRO A 116 10.28 3.63 -24.17
C PRO A 116 9.48 3.69 -22.87
N ASP A 117 9.12 4.88 -22.40
CA ASP A 117 8.28 5.04 -21.22
C ASP A 117 6.89 4.45 -21.46
N ARG A 118 6.32 4.69 -22.65
CA ARG A 118 5.05 4.08 -23.05
C ARG A 118 5.13 2.56 -23.16
N ALA A 119 6.22 2.02 -23.71
CA ALA A 119 6.44 0.59 -23.79
C ALA A 119 6.46 -0.06 -22.39
N LEU A 120 7.12 0.57 -21.42
CA LEU A 120 7.10 0.16 -20.02
C LEU A 120 5.68 0.21 -19.45
N GLU A 121 4.97 1.32 -19.61
CA GLU A 121 3.60 1.48 -19.10
C GLU A 121 2.62 0.46 -19.68
N ASP A 122 2.67 0.24 -21.00
CA ASP A 122 1.81 -0.71 -21.69
C ASP A 122 2.10 -2.15 -21.21
N TYR A 123 3.37 -2.51 -21.00
CA TYR A 123 3.72 -3.80 -20.44
C TYR A 123 3.21 -3.97 -19.01
N VAL A 124 3.50 -3.02 -18.11
CA VAL A 124 3.04 -3.06 -16.71
C VAL A 124 1.52 -3.12 -16.64
N ALA A 125 0.82 -2.41 -17.53
CA ALA A 125 -0.63 -2.46 -17.63
C ALA A 125 -1.13 -3.86 -18.01
N SER A 126 -0.44 -4.59 -18.87
CA SER A 126 -0.83 -5.96 -19.28
C SER A 126 -0.83 -6.96 -18.12
N LEU A 127 0.06 -6.77 -17.12
CA LEU A 127 0.14 -7.63 -15.93
C LEU A 127 -1.16 -7.65 -15.11
N SER A 128 -2.00 -6.62 -15.26
CA SER A 128 -3.30 -6.55 -14.57
C SER A 128 -4.33 -7.55 -15.10
N THR A 129 -4.13 -8.08 -16.30
CA THR A 129 -5.04 -9.03 -16.97
C THR A 129 -4.42 -10.40 -17.20
N LEU A 130 -3.11 -10.55 -17.05
CA LEU A 130 -2.43 -11.83 -17.17
C LEU A 130 -2.68 -12.68 -15.91
N PRO A 131 -2.84 -14.01 -16.02
CA PRO A 131 -2.92 -14.87 -14.85
C PRO A 131 -1.57 -14.90 -14.11
N MET A 132 -1.60 -15.37 -12.85
CA MET A 132 -0.40 -15.77 -12.11
C MET A 132 -0.55 -17.26 -11.77
N ASP A 133 0.49 -18.04 -12.04
CA ASP A 133 0.49 -19.46 -11.69
C ASP A 133 0.51 -19.64 -10.17
N GLN A 134 -0.56 -20.23 -9.62
CA GLN A 134 -0.72 -20.44 -8.19
C GLN A 134 -0.05 -21.72 -7.67
N SER A 135 0.52 -22.54 -8.56
CA SER A 135 1.27 -23.75 -8.20
C SER A 135 2.70 -23.47 -7.71
N ARG A 136 3.17 -22.23 -7.87
CA ARG A 136 4.47 -21.73 -7.44
C ARG A 136 4.31 -20.58 -6.42
N PRO A 137 5.38 -20.20 -5.68
CA PRO A 137 5.33 -19.02 -4.82
C PRO A 137 4.83 -17.78 -5.56
N LEU A 138 3.95 -17.01 -4.94
CA LEU A 138 3.09 -16.06 -5.66
C LEU A 138 3.76 -14.71 -5.97
N TRP A 139 4.89 -14.73 -6.65
CA TRP A 139 5.64 -13.55 -7.06
C TRP A 139 6.36 -13.77 -8.40
N GLU A 140 6.54 -12.71 -9.16
CA GLU A 140 7.22 -12.68 -10.46
C GLU A 140 8.10 -11.42 -10.53
N LEU A 141 9.29 -11.55 -11.11
CA LEU A 141 10.23 -10.47 -11.34
C LEU A 141 10.42 -10.30 -12.85
N HIS A 142 9.85 -9.25 -13.42
CA HIS A 142 9.93 -8.97 -14.85
C HIS A 142 11.04 -7.96 -15.12
N VAL A 143 11.95 -8.30 -16.04
CA VAL A 143 13.10 -7.47 -16.39
C VAL A 143 12.86 -6.81 -17.74
N LEU A 144 12.83 -5.47 -17.74
CA LEU A 144 12.73 -4.62 -18.92
C LEU A 144 14.10 -4.00 -19.19
N ASP A 145 14.90 -4.69 -19.99
CA ASP A 145 16.29 -4.33 -20.28
C ASP A 145 16.41 -3.30 -21.41
N PHE A 146 15.85 -2.11 -21.17
CA PHE A 146 15.97 -0.95 -22.06
C PHE A 146 15.84 0.36 -21.27
N PRO A 147 16.49 1.44 -21.73
CA PRO A 147 16.43 2.74 -21.06
C PRO A 147 15.08 3.42 -21.21
N THR A 148 14.67 4.11 -20.16
CA THR A 148 13.50 4.99 -20.10
C THR A 148 13.94 6.42 -19.77
N SER A 149 12.99 7.36 -19.66
CA SER A 149 13.31 8.74 -19.29
C SER A 149 13.97 8.90 -17.91
N GLU A 150 13.70 7.98 -16.96
CA GLU A 150 14.13 8.07 -15.56
C GLU A 150 15.06 6.92 -15.12
N ALA A 151 15.36 5.92 -15.96
CA ALA A 151 16.17 4.76 -15.60
C ALA A 151 16.91 4.13 -16.79
N ALA A 152 17.99 3.40 -16.49
CA ALA A 152 18.76 2.65 -17.49
C ALA A 152 18.08 1.32 -17.86
N PRO A 153 17.68 0.49 -16.88
CA PRO A 153 16.58 -0.45 -17.07
C PRO A 153 15.52 -0.35 -15.96
N ALA A 154 14.38 -1.00 -16.16
CA ALA A 154 13.34 -1.14 -15.14
C ALA A 154 13.11 -2.62 -14.77
N VAL A 155 12.86 -2.88 -13.50
CA VAL A 155 12.43 -4.19 -13.00
C VAL A 155 11.05 -4.04 -12.38
N VAL A 156 10.15 -4.97 -12.68
CA VAL A 156 8.78 -4.98 -12.18
C VAL A 156 8.58 -6.20 -11.30
N LEU A 157 8.40 -5.97 -10.00
CA LEU A 157 8.04 -7.01 -9.06
C LEU A 157 6.52 -7.10 -8.97
N ARG A 158 5.95 -8.20 -9.43
CA ARG A 158 4.52 -8.51 -9.31
C ARG A 158 4.34 -9.52 -8.17
N VAL A 159 3.52 -9.18 -7.18
CA VAL A 159 3.34 -9.97 -5.96
C VAL A 159 1.87 -10.14 -5.65
N HIS A 160 1.42 -11.35 -5.35
CA HIS A 160 0.07 -11.56 -4.84
C HIS A 160 -0.05 -11.01 -3.41
N HIS A 161 -1.06 -10.18 -3.14
CA HIS A 161 -1.20 -9.41 -1.89
C HIS A 161 -1.39 -10.30 -0.63
N ALA A 162 -1.75 -11.58 -0.81
CA ALA A 162 -1.72 -12.57 0.28
C ALA A 162 -0.35 -12.72 0.96
N LEU A 163 0.75 -12.47 0.23
CA LEU A 163 2.12 -12.60 0.77
C LEU A 163 2.44 -11.55 1.83
N GLY A 164 1.85 -10.36 1.74
CA GLY A 164 2.07 -9.29 2.70
C GLY A 164 1.48 -7.96 2.26
N ASP A 165 1.45 -7.03 3.21
CA ASP A 165 1.08 -5.65 2.95
C ASP A 165 2.28 -4.80 2.48
N GLY A 166 2.02 -3.54 2.10
CA GLY A 166 3.06 -2.62 1.63
C GLY A 166 4.21 -2.45 2.61
N ALA A 167 3.97 -2.49 3.93
CA ALA A 167 5.04 -2.41 4.91
C ALA A 167 5.92 -3.66 4.95
N SER A 168 5.31 -4.85 4.81
CA SER A 168 6.06 -6.09 4.64
C SER A 168 6.92 -6.04 3.37
N LEU A 169 6.36 -5.58 2.24
CA LEU A 169 7.14 -5.43 1.01
C LEU A 169 8.24 -4.37 1.10
N VAL A 170 8.06 -3.28 1.86
CA VAL A 170 9.16 -2.35 2.16
C VAL A 170 10.24 -3.05 2.97
N SER A 171 9.90 -3.85 4.00
CA SER A 171 10.90 -4.65 4.72
C SER A 171 11.71 -5.54 3.79
N LEU A 172 11.04 -6.21 2.84
CA LEU A 172 11.70 -7.04 1.83
C LEU A 172 12.61 -6.20 0.94
N LEU A 173 12.12 -5.07 0.43
CA LEU A 173 12.94 -4.16 -0.38
C LEU A 173 14.22 -3.76 0.36
N LEU A 174 14.12 -3.38 1.64
CA LEU A 174 15.29 -3.01 2.45
C LEU A 174 16.23 -4.20 2.69
N ALA A 175 15.70 -5.42 2.80
CA ALA A 175 16.52 -6.62 2.93
C ALA A 175 17.28 -6.95 1.63
N CYS A 176 16.65 -6.68 0.49
CA CYS A 176 17.20 -6.86 -0.86
C CYS A 176 18.11 -5.70 -1.31
N THR A 177 18.24 -4.64 -0.51
CA THR A 177 19.02 -3.44 -0.87
C THR A 177 20.11 -3.13 0.14
N ARG A 178 21.12 -2.37 -0.29
CA ARG A 178 22.21 -1.86 0.56
C ARG A 178 22.36 -0.36 0.39
N SER A 179 22.99 0.30 1.36
CA SER A 179 23.35 1.70 1.21
C SER A 179 24.34 1.85 0.06
N ALA A 180 24.11 2.81 -0.84
CA ALA A 180 25.06 3.10 -1.92
C ALA A 180 26.37 3.70 -1.38
N ALA A 181 26.36 4.26 -0.16
CA ALA A 181 27.55 4.81 0.49
C ALA A 181 28.42 3.72 1.13
N ASP A 182 27.79 2.67 1.67
CA ASP A 182 28.46 1.50 2.24
C ASP A 182 27.63 0.21 1.97
N PRO A 183 28.04 -0.61 1.00
CA PRO A 183 27.34 -1.85 0.64
C PRO A 183 27.22 -2.88 1.79
N LYS A 184 27.94 -2.70 2.90
CA LYS A 184 27.84 -3.58 4.08
C LYS A 184 26.69 -3.19 5.02
N VAL A 185 26.10 -2.02 4.85
CA VAL A 185 25.13 -1.45 5.80
C VAL A 185 23.72 -1.45 5.17
N PRO A 186 22.66 -1.77 5.95
CA PRO A 186 21.29 -1.63 5.48
C PRO A 186 20.91 -0.16 5.26
N PRO A 187 20.00 0.13 4.33
CA PRO A 187 19.63 1.50 3.97
C PRO A 187 18.96 2.30 5.10
N ALA A 188 19.23 3.61 5.14
CA ALA A 188 18.62 4.54 6.09
C ALA A 188 17.14 4.87 5.79
N MET A 189 16.32 4.93 6.85
CA MET A 189 14.93 5.41 6.84
C MET A 189 14.86 6.81 7.48
N PRO A 190 13.87 7.64 7.16
CA PRO A 190 13.79 9.02 7.67
C PRO A 190 13.93 9.15 9.20
N SER A 191 14.72 10.14 9.64
CA SER A 191 15.13 10.34 11.06
C SER A 191 13.99 10.49 12.07
N ALA A 192 12.80 10.92 11.64
CA ALA A 192 11.59 10.98 12.48
C ALA A 192 11.19 9.60 13.04
N PHE A 193 11.57 8.52 12.36
CA PHE A 193 11.33 7.13 12.77
C PHE A 193 12.48 6.58 13.61
N ALA A 194 13.72 7.00 13.32
CA ALA A 194 14.88 6.68 14.15
C ALA A 194 14.75 7.31 15.56
N ALA A 195 14.22 8.54 15.67
CA ALA A 195 13.94 9.19 16.95
C ALA A 195 12.83 8.47 17.74
N ALA A 196 11.78 7.96 17.07
CA ALA A 196 10.73 7.18 17.71
C ALA A 196 11.22 5.78 18.14
N ALA A 197 12.12 5.16 17.37
CA ALA A 197 12.74 3.87 17.68
C ALA A 197 13.80 3.99 18.80
N ALA A 198 14.62 5.04 18.79
CA ALA A 198 15.56 5.35 19.86
C ALA A 198 14.84 5.67 21.18
N ALA A 199 13.74 6.44 21.12
CA ALA A 199 12.88 6.69 22.28
C ALA A 199 12.16 5.43 22.81
N ALA A 200 12.09 4.35 22.03
CA ALA A 200 11.54 3.07 22.44
C ALA A 200 12.61 2.11 23.03
N GLN A 201 13.90 2.42 22.87
CA GLN A 201 15.03 1.58 23.30
C GLN A 201 15.78 2.11 24.53
N GLU A 202 15.60 3.36 24.94
CA GLU A 202 16.19 3.86 26.19
C GLU A 202 15.40 3.45 27.45
N ALA A 203 16.17 3.10 28.48
CA ALA A 203 15.81 2.42 29.73
C ALA A 203 14.81 3.20 30.64
N PRO A 204 14.26 2.56 31.70
CA PRO A 204 13.03 2.97 32.37
C PRO A 204 13.26 4.18 33.28
N GLY A 205 12.79 5.36 32.87
CA GLY A 205 12.83 6.53 33.78
C GLY A 205 12.33 7.85 33.21
N ALA A 206 12.50 8.12 31.92
CA ALA A 206 12.13 9.41 31.33
C ALA A 206 10.98 9.26 30.33
N ARG A 207 9.73 9.26 30.83
CA ARG A 207 8.53 9.22 29.99
C ARG A 207 8.28 10.56 29.28
N ARG A 208 9.04 10.91 28.24
CA ARG A 208 8.47 11.66 27.12
C ARG A 208 7.84 10.63 26.18
N ARG A 209 6.65 10.14 26.55
CA ARG A 209 5.83 9.22 25.75
C ARG A 209 5.62 9.84 24.37
N ALA A 210 6.18 9.22 23.34
CA ALA A 210 5.72 9.43 21.97
C ALA A 210 4.19 9.28 21.98
N ARG A 211 3.48 10.31 21.51
CA ARG A 211 2.03 10.28 21.41
C ARG A 211 1.68 9.17 20.42
N PRO A 212 0.90 8.14 20.79
CA PRO A 212 0.51 7.14 19.81
C PRO A 212 -0.26 7.83 18.67
N MET A 213 -0.01 7.40 17.44
CA MET A 213 -0.65 7.98 16.24
C MET A 213 -2.18 7.89 16.33
N TYR A 214 -2.68 6.90 17.09
CA TYR A 214 -4.06 6.67 17.47
C TYR A 214 -4.14 6.49 18.98
N GLY A 215 -5.00 7.24 19.66
CA GLY A 215 -5.34 6.92 21.04
C GLY A 215 -5.66 8.10 21.94
N ALA A 216 -6.23 7.77 23.10
CA ALA A 216 -6.50 8.74 24.14
C ALA A 216 -5.20 9.35 24.65
N ALA A 217 -5.28 10.62 25.07
CA ALA A 217 -4.18 11.24 25.78
C ALA A 217 -3.79 10.39 27.00
N PRO A 218 -2.50 10.35 27.40
CA PRO A 218 -2.09 9.68 28.62
C PRO A 218 -2.90 10.21 29.80
N ARG A 219 -3.39 9.31 30.67
CA ARG A 219 -4.10 9.71 31.88
C ARG A 219 -3.20 10.64 32.71
N PRO A 220 -3.68 11.85 33.07
CA PRO A 220 -2.90 12.73 33.93
C PRO A 220 -2.74 12.10 35.32
N ALA A 221 -1.67 12.45 36.02
CA ALA A 221 -1.47 12.01 37.40
C ALA A 221 -2.63 12.48 38.27
N TRP A 222 -2.98 11.73 39.31
CA TRP A 222 -4.04 12.12 40.25
C TRP A 222 -3.76 13.48 40.92
N SER A 223 -2.48 13.85 41.05
CA SER A 223 -2.02 15.15 41.53
C SER A 223 -2.25 16.31 40.56
N ALA A 224 -2.61 16.07 39.30
CA ALA A 224 -2.89 17.11 38.30
C ALA A 224 -4.25 17.81 38.50
N GLY A 225 -5.04 17.37 39.48
CA GLY A 225 -6.32 17.99 39.86
C GLY A 225 -7.52 17.50 39.05
N ALA A 226 -8.72 17.77 39.58
CA ALA A 226 -9.99 17.31 39.03
C ALA A 226 -10.26 17.80 37.60
N MET A 227 -9.85 19.03 37.26
CA MET A 227 -10.03 19.59 35.91
C MET A 227 -9.23 18.83 34.85
N ALA A 228 -7.99 18.42 35.16
CA ALA A 228 -7.18 17.64 34.22
C ALA A 228 -7.77 16.25 33.99
N LEU A 229 -8.26 15.60 35.04
CA LEU A 229 -8.95 14.31 34.94
C LEU A 229 -10.27 14.42 34.16
N ALA A 230 -11.04 15.49 34.37
CA ALA A 230 -12.28 15.75 33.64
C ALA A 230 -12.01 16.01 32.14
N ALA A 231 -10.99 16.82 31.81
CA ALA A 231 -10.58 17.05 30.42
C ALA A 231 -10.10 15.76 29.74
N TRP A 232 -9.36 14.92 30.46
CA TRP A 232 -8.95 13.60 29.97
C TRP A 232 -10.16 12.68 29.73
N ALA A 233 -11.11 12.62 30.67
CA ALA A 233 -12.32 11.83 30.52
C ALA A 233 -13.16 12.30 29.33
N LEU A 234 -13.30 13.61 29.14
CA LEU A 234 -13.96 14.20 27.99
C LEU A 234 -13.24 13.83 26.68
N SER A 235 -11.91 13.89 26.66
CA SER A 235 -11.12 13.45 25.49
C SER A 235 -11.35 11.97 25.16
N CYS A 236 -11.46 11.10 26.17
CA CYS A 236 -11.81 9.69 25.98
C CYS A 236 -13.24 9.53 25.43
N ALA A 237 -14.20 10.29 25.94
CA ALA A 237 -15.58 10.27 25.46
C ALA A 237 -15.68 10.73 23.99
N VAL A 238 -14.97 11.79 23.63
CA VAL A 238 -14.89 12.28 22.23
C VAL A 238 -14.26 11.23 21.32
N LEU A 239 -13.17 10.59 21.74
CA LEU A 239 -12.52 9.50 21.00
C LEU A 239 -13.47 8.31 20.79
N ALA A 240 -14.19 7.90 21.83
CA ALA A 240 -15.17 6.82 21.76
C ALA A 240 -16.32 7.16 20.80
N TRP A 241 -16.85 8.39 20.90
CA TRP A 241 -17.89 8.88 19.99
C TRP A 241 -17.42 8.90 18.53
N HIS A 242 -16.23 9.46 18.26
CA HIS A 242 -15.67 9.48 16.92
C HIS A 242 -15.50 8.07 16.35
N THR A 243 -14.98 7.14 17.17
CA THR A 243 -14.81 5.74 16.80
C THR A 243 -16.15 5.09 16.48
N ALA A 244 -17.17 5.27 17.33
CA ALA A 244 -18.50 4.70 17.12
C ALA A 244 -19.13 5.20 15.81
N VAL A 245 -19.03 6.51 15.55
CA VAL A 245 -19.56 7.11 14.32
C VAL A 245 -18.82 6.59 13.08
N ASP A 246 -17.50 6.48 13.13
CA ASP A 246 -16.71 5.98 11.98
C ASP A 246 -16.97 4.49 11.72
N VAL A 247 -17.03 3.67 12.77
CA VAL A 247 -17.39 2.26 12.67
C VAL A 247 -18.81 2.08 12.12
N ALA A 248 -19.78 2.85 12.61
CA ALA A 248 -21.15 2.79 12.11
C ALA A 248 -21.23 3.11 10.60
N ARG A 249 -20.48 4.12 10.15
CA ARG A 249 -20.37 4.44 8.70
C ARG A 249 -19.71 3.31 7.93
N PHE A 250 -18.58 2.78 8.42
CA PHE A 250 -17.90 1.66 7.79
C PHE A 250 -18.83 0.45 7.62
N VAL A 251 -19.55 0.06 8.67
CA VAL A 251 -20.53 -1.02 8.64
C VAL A 251 -21.66 -0.71 7.66
N ALA A 252 -22.19 0.51 7.66
CA ALA A 252 -23.24 0.91 6.73
C ALA A 252 -22.77 0.82 5.26
N MET A 253 -21.51 1.12 4.96
CA MET A 253 -20.93 0.92 3.62
C MET A 253 -20.72 -0.54 3.28
N ALA A 254 -20.18 -1.34 4.21
CA ALA A 254 -20.01 -2.78 4.03
C ALA A 254 -21.36 -3.49 3.79
N LEU A 255 -22.44 -3.04 4.43
CA LEU A 255 -23.81 -3.49 4.21
C LEU A 255 -24.49 -2.81 3.00
N GLY A 256 -23.80 -1.87 2.34
CA GLY A 256 -24.26 -1.06 1.20
C GLY A 256 -25.53 -0.25 1.44
N LEU A 257 -25.72 0.22 2.66
CA LEU A 257 -26.72 1.21 3.03
C LEU A 257 -26.30 2.63 2.63
N VAL A 258 -24.99 2.86 2.45
CA VAL A 258 -24.42 4.15 2.07
C VAL A 258 -23.41 3.94 0.94
N ARG A 259 -23.61 4.61 -0.20
CA ARG A 259 -22.73 4.55 -1.37
C ARG A 259 -22.49 5.94 -1.94
N ASP A 260 -21.31 6.18 -2.50
CA ASP A 260 -21.03 7.44 -3.17
C ASP A 260 -21.91 7.59 -4.41
N PRO A 261 -22.28 8.82 -4.79
CA PRO A 261 -22.97 9.04 -6.05
C PRO A 261 -22.07 8.60 -7.22
N PRO A 262 -22.66 8.13 -8.33
CA PRO A 262 -21.87 7.69 -9.49
C PRO A 262 -21.03 8.85 -10.04
N THR A 263 -19.75 8.59 -10.28
CA THR A 263 -18.81 9.53 -10.89
C THR A 263 -17.89 8.82 -11.89
N VAL A 264 -17.16 9.60 -12.68
CA VAL A 264 -16.08 9.12 -13.55
C VAL A 264 -14.90 8.54 -12.78
N PHE A 265 -14.82 8.70 -11.45
CA PHE A 265 -13.76 8.12 -10.62
C PHE A 265 -14.20 6.83 -9.93
N ALA A 266 -15.51 6.64 -9.74
CA ALA A 266 -16.05 5.43 -9.13
C ALA A 266 -15.89 4.21 -10.03
N GLY A 267 -15.63 3.06 -9.41
CA GLY A 267 -15.56 1.78 -10.10
C GLY A 267 -16.89 1.36 -10.72
N VAL A 268 -16.87 0.98 -12.00
CA VAL A 268 -17.98 0.23 -12.61
C VAL A 268 -17.95 -1.24 -12.20
N LYS A 269 -19.07 -1.96 -12.39
CA LYS A 269 -19.11 -3.40 -12.06
C LYS A 269 -18.09 -4.16 -12.91
N GLY A 270 -17.24 -4.98 -12.28
CA GLY A 270 -16.23 -5.78 -12.95
C GLY A 270 -14.96 -5.00 -13.32
N VAL A 271 -14.81 -3.76 -12.82
CA VAL A 271 -13.60 -2.94 -13.03
C VAL A 271 -12.33 -3.58 -12.44
N GLU A 272 -12.50 -4.51 -11.49
CA GLU A 272 -11.44 -5.30 -10.86
C GLU A 272 -10.76 -6.27 -11.85
N PHE A 273 -11.45 -6.67 -12.92
CA PHE A 273 -10.93 -7.59 -13.95
C PHE A 273 -10.50 -6.89 -15.24
N ARG A 274 -10.58 -5.55 -15.28
CA ARG A 274 -10.18 -4.75 -16.43
C ARG A 274 -8.71 -4.37 -16.35
N ARG A 275 -8.13 -4.12 -17.53
CA ARG A 275 -6.77 -3.61 -17.64
C ARG A 275 -6.62 -2.30 -16.86
N LYS A 276 -5.62 -2.25 -15.98
CA LYS A 276 -5.22 -1.04 -15.25
C LYS A 276 -4.00 -0.42 -15.92
N ARG A 277 -4.06 0.86 -16.24
CA ARG A 277 -2.90 1.63 -16.68
C ARG A 277 -2.24 2.29 -15.47
N PHE A 278 -0.91 2.18 -15.42
CA PHE A 278 -0.08 2.72 -14.35
C PHE A 278 0.74 3.88 -14.90
N VAL A 279 0.39 5.09 -14.52
CA VAL A 279 1.16 6.30 -14.89
C VAL A 279 1.83 6.88 -13.65
N MET A 280 3.05 7.38 -13.81
CA MET A 280 3.86 7.83 -12.68
C MET A 280 4.53 9.17 -12.93
N ARG A 281 4.69 9.97 -11.86
CA ARG A 281 5.38 11.25 -11.92
C ARG A 281 6.21 11.52 -10.68
N THR A 282 7.43 11.97 -10.90
CA THR A 282 8.34 12.40 -9.85
C THR A 282 8.12 13.86 -9.50
N LEU A 283 7.98 14.17 -8.22
CA LEU A 283 7.80 15.50 -7.66
C LEU A 283 8.83 15.75 -6.55
N SER A 284 9.10 17.02 -6.27
CA SER A 284 10.02 17.42 -5.18
C SER A 284 9.41 17.17 -3.80
N LEU A 285 10.09 16.39 -2.96
CA LEU A 285 9.70 16.23 -1.54
C LEU A 285 9.88 17.55 -0.77
N HIS A 286 10.79 18.41 -1.21
CA HIS A 286 11.00 19.73 -0.60
C HIS A 286 9.74 20.59 -0.73
N ASP A 287 9.09 20.60 -1.91
CA ASP A 287 7.88 21.38 -2.15
C ASP A 287 6.72 20.92 -1.24
N VAL A 288 6.58 19.61 -1.04
CA VAL A 288 5.57 19.04 -0.13
C VAL A 288 5.89 19.39 1.33
N LYS A 289 7.17 19.32 1.73
CA LYS A 289 7.60 19.73 3.08
C LYS A 289 7.33 21.22 3.32
N LEU A 290 7.59 22.07 2.33
CA LEU A 290 7.34 23.51 2.39
C LEU A 290 5.85 23.80 2.66
N ILE A 291 4.95 23.21 1.88
CA ILE A 291 3.49 23.34 2.08
C ILE A 291 3.10 22.90 3.49
N LYS A 292 3.61 21.76 3.94
CA LYS A 292 3.37 21.23 5.29
C LYS A 292 3.81 22.19 6.40
N HIS A 293 4.98 22.81 6.26
CA HIS A 293 5.51 23.74 7.27
C HIS A 293 4.71 25.05 7.31
N ALA A 294 4.22 25.53 6.17
CA ALA A 294 3.48 26.78 6.08
C ALA A 294 2.09 26.74 6.72
N LEU A 295 1.39 25.64 6.53
CA LEU A 295 -0.04 25.55 6.82
C LEU A 295 -0.32 25.02 8.23
N GLY A 296 0.54 25.37 9.19
CA GLY A 296 0.52 24.91 10.57
C GLY A 296 -0.73 25.25 11.40
N CYS A 297 -1.94 25.42 10.85
CA CYS A 297 -3.16 25.74 11.61
C CYS A 297 -4.49 25.30 10.97
N VAL A 298 -5.51 25.33 11.83
CA VAL A 298 -6.91 24.91 11.68
C VAL A 298 -7.81 26.13 11.47
N MET A 299 -8.81 26.05 10.58
CA MET A 299 -10.17 26.56 10.84
C MET A 299 -11.17 25.92 9.88
N ALA A 300 -12.44 25.95 10.30
CA ALA A 300 -13.55 25.20 9.76
C ALA A 300 -14.44 26.08 8.89
N MET A 301 -15.03 25.52 7.83
CA MET A 301 -16.40 25.87 7.44
C MET A 301 -17.08 24.72 6.71
N THR A 302 -18.40 24.71 6.81
CA THR A 302 -19.33 23.78 6.17
C THR A 302 -20.18 24.59 5.21
N ASN A 303 -20.40 24.13 3.98
CA ASN A 303 -21.77 24.05 3.49
C ASN A 303 -21.88 23.13 2.26
N ARG A 304 -22.95 22.35 2.27
CA ARG A 304 -23.24 21.20 1.41
C ARG A 304 -22.85 21.38 -0.06
N ARG A 305 -22.08 20.41 -0.57
CA ARG A 305 -22.11 19.86 -1.95
C ARG A 305 -21.43 18.48 -1.94
N THR A 306 -21.60 17.72 -3.02
CA THR A 306 -21.41 16.26 -3.11
C THR A 306 -20.18 15.73 -2.37
N CYS A 307 -20.41 14.99 -1.28
CA CYS A 307 -19.35 14.36 -0.48
C CYS A 307 -18.96 13.04 -1.13
N PHE A 308 -17.66 12.87 -1.40
CA PHE A 308 -17.06 11.63 -1.86
C PHE A 308 -16.27 11.00 -0.74
N ARG A 309 -16.09 9.69 -0.82
CA ARG A 309 -15.30 8.94 0.13
C ARG A 309 -14.15 8.27 -0.59
N SER A 310 -13.03 8.27 0.10
CA SER A 310 -11.90 7.44 -0.25
C SER A 310 -11.56 6.48 0.86
N VAL A 311 -10.89 5.40 0.49
CA VAL A 311 -10.33 4.46 1.45
C VAL A 311 -8.84 4.69 1.52
N LEU A 312 -8.33 5.01 2.70
CA LEU A 312 -6.91 5.03 3.00
C LEU A 312 -6.54 3.75 3.74
N PHE A 313 -5.63 2.98 3.15
CA PHE A 313 -5.01 1.84 3.82
C PHE A 313 -3.94 2.30 4.80
N VAL A 314 -4.00 1.81 6.03
CA VAL A 314 -3.04 2.16 7.08
C VAL A 314 -2.43 0.89 7.67
N ASN A 315 -1.11 0.87 7.76
CA ASN A 315 -0.39 -0.17 8.48
C ASN A 315 -0.64 -0.02 9.99
N LEU A 316 -1.10 -1.09 10.63
CA LEU A 316 -1.40 -1.12 12.06
C LEU A 316 -0.18 -1.38 12.95
N ARG A 317 0.96 -1.73 12.35
CA ARG A 317 2.21 -1.90 13.10
C ARG A 317 2.69 -0.55 13.64
N PRO A 318 3.31 -0.51 14.84
CA PRO A 318 4.04 0.65 15.32
C PRO A 318 5.04 1.10 14.25
N THR A 319 5.23 2.41 14.11
CA THR A 319 5.91 3.01 12.96
C THR A 319 7.32 2.42 12.82
N PRO A 320 7.58 1.61 11.77
CA PRO A 320 8.73 0.72 11.82
C PRO A 320 10.00 1.47 11.43
N GLY A 321 10.93 1.60 12.37
CA GLY A 321 12.33 1.91 12.05
C GLY A 321 12.99 0.70 11.35
N ILE A 322 14.17 0.89 10.74
CA ILE A 322 14.90 -0.18 10.02
C ILE A 322 15.08 -1.43 10.88
N GLN A 323 15.42 -1.26 12.16
CA GLN A 323 15.60 -2.39 13.07
C GLN A 323 14.31 -3.20 13.27
N GLN A 324 13.14 -2.56 13.20
CA GLN A 324 11.85 -3.25 13.29
C GLN A 324 11.52 -3.97 11.98
N LEU A 325 11.88 -3.39 10.83
CA LEU A 325 11.73 -4.02 9.50
C LEU A 325 12.69 -5.23 9.34
N ALA A 326 13.93 -5.11 9.82
CA ALA A 326 14.89 -6.21 9.87
C ALA A 326 14.40 -7.36 10.77
N LYS A 327 13.87 -7.05 11.97
CA LYS A 327 13.26 -8.06 12.86
C LYS A 327 12.05 -8.77 12.24
N MET A 328 11.33 -8.12 11.30
CA MET A 328 10.25 -8.77 10.56
C MET A 328 10.78 -9.83 9.56
N MET A 329 11.97 -9.63 9.00
CA MET A 329 12.61 -10.61 8.11
C MET A 329 13.12 -11.85 8.86
N GLU A 330 13.45 -11.69 10.14
CA GLU A 330 13.93 -12.74 11.03
C GLU A 330 12.79 -13.57 11.67
N SER A 331 11.53 -13.35 11.29
CA SER A 331 10.38 -13.84 12.06
C SER A 331 10.30 -15.38 12.14
N GLY A 332 10.72 -15.92 13.29
CA GLY A 332 10.30 -17.21 13.86
C GLY A 332 9.25 -17.02 14.97
N LYS A 333 8.83 -18.13 15.60
CA LYS A 333 7.72 -18.21 16.59
C LYS A 333 7.82 -17.26 17.82
N HIS A 334 8.92 -16.51 18.01
CA HIS A 334 9.23 -15.72 19.20
C HIS A 334 9.37 -14.19 19.00
N ASN A 335 9.06 -13.62 17.83
CA ASN A 335 9.09 -12.15 17.64
C ASN A 335 7.70 -11.50 17.74
N ASP A 336 7.62 -10.36 18.44
CA ASP A 336 6.40 -9.54 18.59
C ASP A 336 5.94 -8.90 17.26
N LEU A 337 6.85 -8.74 16.30
CA LEU A 337 6.61 -8.14 14.99
C LEU A 337 6.43 -9.22 13.91
N LYS A 338 5.19 -9.44 13.49
CA LYS A 338 4.83 -10.49 12.52
C LYS A 338 4.81 -9.97 11.07
N TRP A 339 5.45 -10.72 10.17
CA TRP A 339 5.29 -10.60 8.73
C TRP A 339 3.84 -10.85 8.29
N GLY A 340 3.40 -10.24 7.19
CA GLY A 340 2.11 -10.53 6.54
C GLY A 340 1.16 -9.33 6.48
N ASN A 341 -0.14 -9.56 6.38
CA ASN A 341 -1.12 -8.49 6.26
C ASN A 341 -1.56 -7.95 7.63
N ARG A 342 -1.24 -6.68 7.94
CA ARG A 342 -1.67 -5.94 9.14
C ARG A 342 -2.17 -4.56 8.77
N LEU A 343 -3.23 -4.54 7.96
CA LEU A 343 -3.84 -3.32 7.45
C LEU A 343 -5.18 -3.04 8.12
N GLY A 344 -5.40 -1.76 8.41
CA GLY A 344 -6.69 -1.18 8.76
C GLY A 344 -7.12 -0.16 7.72
N TYR A 345 -8.39 0.24 7.80
CA TYR A 345 -9.01 1.15 6.84
C TYR A 345 -9.43 2.43 7.53
N ILE A 346 -9.19 3.56 6.87
CA ILE A 346 -9.77 4.84 7.23
C ILE A 346 -10.58 5.32 6.05
N VAL A 347 -11.88 5.57 6.25
CA VAL A 347 -12.70 6.16 5.20
C VAL A 347 -12.64 7.67 5.32
N LEU A 348 -11.93 8.29 4.40
CA LEU A 348 -11.74 9.74 4.35
C LEU A 348 -12.82 10.37 3.47
N PRO A 349 -13.75 11.16 4.03
CA PRO A 349 -14.62 12.00 3.24
C PRO A 349 -13.81 13.17 2.67
N PHE A 350 -14.01 13.48 1.40
CA PHE A 350 -13.51 14.70 0.79
C PHE A 350 -14.59 15.25 -0.16
N GLU A 351 -14.59 16.56 -0.33
CA GLU A 351 -15.58 17.24 -1.15
C GLU A 351 -14.89 17.73 -2.43
N ILE A 352 -15.50 17.50 -3.59
CA ILE A 352 -15.05 18.12 -4.83
C ILE A 352 -15.73 19.50 -4.88
N VAL A 353 -15.05 20.49 -4.33
CA VAL A 353 -15.51 21.88 -4.26
C VAL A 353 -14.45 22.74 -4.91
N LYS A 354 -14.87 23.73 -5.69
CA LYS A 354 -13.96 24.75 -6.20
C LYS A 354 -13.72 25.78 -5.08
N HIS A 355 -12.53 25.77 -4.50
CA HIS A 355 -12.07 26.86 -3.63
C HIS A 355 -11.39 27.95 -4.45
N ASP A 356 -11.59 29.21 -4.03
CA ASP A 356 -10.89 30.36 -4.59
C ASP A 356 -9.44 30.45 -4.09
N ASP A 357 -9.20 30.14 -2.79
CA ASP A 357 -7.87 29.96 -2.23
C ASP A 357 -7.42 28.47 -2.33
N PRO A 358 -6.36 28.14 -3.08
CA PRO A 358 -5.81 26.79 -3.15
C PRO A 358 -5.41 26.20 -1.78
N LEU A 359 -5.14 27.03 -0.78
CA LEU A 359 -4.76 26.59 0.55
C LEU A 359 -5.96 26.05 1.36
N ASP A 360 -7.19 26.41 0.98
CA ASP A 360 -8.40 25.89 1.66
C ASP A 360 -8.55 24.38 1.49
N TYR A 361 -8.23 23.83 0.31
CA TYR A 361 -8.22 22.38 0.08
C TYR A 361 -7.34 21.66 1.12
N VAL A 362 -6.17 22.24 1.42
CA VAL A 362 -5.22 21.65 2.37
C VAL A 362 -5.70 21.80 3.82
N ARG A 363 -6.31 22.94 4.17
CA ARG A 363 -6.89 23.19 5.50
C ARG A 363 -8.03 22.22 5.79
N ASP A 364 -8.94 22.01 4.83
CA ASP A 364 -10.06 21.10 4.97
C ASP A 364 -9.61 19.63 5.04
N ALA A 365 -8.66 19.24 4.18
CA ALA A 365 -8.05 17.91 4.24
C ALA A 365 -7.38 17.66 5.61
N LYS A 366 -6.63 18.64 6.13
CA LYS A 366 -5.98 18.56 7.44
C LYS A 366 -6.99 18.41 8.56
N LYS A 367 -8.08 19.18 8.56
CA LYS A 367 -9.15 19.09 9.56
C LYS A 367 -9.78 17.69 9.57
N THR A 368 -10.09 17.15 8.39
CA THR A 368 -10.64 15.80 8.25
C THR A 368 -9.68 14.74 8.79
N VAL A 369 -8.41 14.80 8.38
CA VAL A 369 -7.38 13.85 8.81
C VAL A 369 -7.12 13.95 10.32
N ASP A 370 -7.05 15.15 10.88
CA ASP A 370 -6.83 15.33 12.33
C ASP A 370 -8.03 14.85 13.15
N ARG A 371 -9.27 14.99 12.66
CA ARG A 371 -10.44 14.37 13.28
C ARG A 371 -10.36 12.84 13.23
N LYS A 372 -9.91 12.28 12.11
CA LYS A 372 -9.76 10.82 11.91
C LYS A 372 -8.64 10.21 12.75
N LYS A 373 -7.57 10.95 13.05
CA LYS A 373 -6.55 10.53 14.03
C LYS A 373 -7.12 10.38 15.44
N HIS A 374 -8.17 11.14 15.77
CA HIS A 374 -8.93 11.00 17.02
C HIS A 374 -10.07 9.98 16.88
N SER A 375 -9.77 8.82 16.29
CA SER A 375 -10.68 7.69 16.11
C SER A 375 -9.86 6.40 16.06
N PHE A 376 -10.38 5.30 16.61
CA PHE A 376 -9.76 3.98 16.47
C PHE A 376 -10.23 3.25 15.20
N GLU A 377 -10.75 3.95 14.20
CA GLU A 377 -11.31 3.39 12.96
C GLU A 377 -10.39 2.35 12.29
N ALA A 378 -9.10 2.65 12.10
CA ALA A 378 -8.17 1.72 11.46
C ALA A 378 -8.06 0.39 12.23
N ILE A 379 -7.98 0.46 13.57
CA ILE A 379 -7.90 -0.73 14.42
C ILE A 379 -9.24 -1.46 14.42
N ALA A 380 -10.35 -0.74 14.59
CA ALA A 380 -11.68 -1.32 14.65
C ALA A 380 -12.06 -2.04 13.35
N THR A 381 -11.77 -1.45 12.19
CA THR A 381 -12.08 -2.06 10.89
C THR A 381 -11.31 -3.36 10.65
N HIS A 382 -10.06 -3.44 11.10
CA HIS A 382 -9.28 -4.69 11.07
C HIS A 382 -9.89 -5.75 11.99
N LEU A 383 -10.21 -5.40 13.23
CA LEU A 383 -10.85 -6.32 14.18
C LEU A 383 -12.22 -6.80 13.70
N ILE A 384 -13.00 -5.93 13.06
CA ILE A 384 -14.28 -6.28 12.44
C ILE A 384 -14.06 -7.30 11.33
N ALA A 385 -13.09 -7.09 10.43
CA ALA A 385 -12.79 -8.03 9.35
C ALA A 385 -12.34 -9.41 9.88
N GLU A 386 -11.47 -9.45 10.89
CA GLU A 386 -11.06 -10.71 11.54
C GLU A 386 -12.24 -11.42 12.20
N THR A 387 -13.06 -10.67 12.95
CA THR A 387 -14.24 -11.20 13.64
C THR A 387 -15.26 -11.76 12.64
N VAL A 388 -15.55 -11.00 11.57
CA VAL A 388 -16.48 -11.46 10.53
C VAL A 388 -15.98 -12.72 9.87
N THR A 389 -14.70 -12.77 9.50
CA THR A 389 -14.10 -13.96 8.88
C THR A 389 -14.20 -15.17 9.81
N LYS A 390 -13.95 -14.97 11.12
CA LYS A 390 -13.97 -16.05 12.13
C LYS A 390 -15.38 -16.62 12.34
N PHE A 391 -16.40 -15.79 12.41
CA PHE A 391 -17.75 -16.22 12.77
C PHE A 391 -18.67 -16.50 11.58
N PHE A 392 -18.50 -15.79 10.46
CA PHE A 392 -19.37 -15.89 9.29
C PHE A 392 -18.67 -16.47 8.05
N GLY A 393 -17.38 -16.78 8.16
CA GLY A 393 -16.60 -17.36 7.08
C GLY A 393 -16.03 -16.35 6.09
N ILE A 394 -15.11 -16.84 5.23
CA ILE A 394 -14.33 -16.00 4.33
C ILE A 394 -15.16 -15.40 3.19
N GLU A 395 -16.16 -16.13 2.69
CA GLU A 395 -17.03 -15.66 1.60
C GLU A 395 -17.82 -14.41 2.00
N VAL A 396 -18.39 -14.40 3.22
CA VAL A 396 -19.09 -13.23 3.77
C VAL A 396 -18.13 -12.06 3.95
N SER A 397 -16.94 -12.30 4.50
CA SER A 397 -15.93 -11.26 4.68
C SER A 397 -15.49 -10.65 3.34
N THR A 398 -15.26 -11.50 2.33
CA THR A 398 -14.86 -11.07 0.97
C THR A 398 -15.96 -10.24 0.32
N GLY A 399 -17.22 -10.67 0.42
CA GLY A 399 -18.37 -9.92 -0.10
C GLY A 399 -18.54 -8.56 0.57
N LEU A 400 -18.39 -8.49 1.90
CA LEU A 400 -18.46 -7.22 2.63
C LEU A 400 -17.29 -6.28 2.29
N PHE A 401 -16.08 -6.82 2.13
CA PHE A 401 -14.91 -6.06 1.71
C PHE A 401 -15.09 -5.49 0.30
N HIS A 402 -15.53 -6.32 -0.65
CA HIS A 402 -15.84 -5.90 -2.02
C HIS A 402 -16.90 -4.79 -2.05
N ARG A 403 -17.98 -4.95 -1.27
CA ARG A 403 -19.05 -3.97 -1.16
C ARG A 403 -18.58 -2.66 -0.53
N MET A 404 -17.68 -2.73 0.44
CA MET A 404 -17.07 -1.56 1.07
C MET A 404 -16.26 -0.74 0.06
N ILE A 405 -15.34 -1.37 -0.69
CA ILE A 405 -14.52 -0.67 -1.69
C ILE A 405 -15.39 -0.12 -2.83
N SER A 406 -16.31 -0.91 -3.37
CA SER A 406 -17.20 -0.49 -4.47
C SER A 406 -18.24 0.57 -4.07
N SER A 407 -18.35 0.86 -2.76
CA SER A 407 -19.16 1.95 -2.23
C SER A 407 -18.40 3.30 -2.13
N THR A 408 -17.11 3.31 -2.46
CA THR A 408 -16.23 4.49 -2.42
C THR A 408 -15.74 4.88 -3.81
N THR A 409 -15.27 6.13 -3.94
CA THR A 409 -14.89 6.71 -5.23
C THR A 409 -13.42 6.47 -5.58
N VAL A 410 -12.49 6.67 -4.63
CA VAL A 410 -11.03 6.59 -4.89
C VAL A 410 -10.33 5.79 -3.79
N LEU A 411 -9.26 5.09 -4.16
CA LEU A 411 -8.37 4.43 -3.21
C LEU A 411 -7.07 5.24 -3.02
N PHE A 412 -6.65 5.43 -1.77
CA PHE A 412 -5.38 6.07 -1.44
C PHE A 412 -4.45 5.09 -0.70
N SER A 413 -3.16 5.17 -1.02
CA SER A 413 -2.11 4.52 -0.25
C SER A 413 -0.86 5.40 -0.20
N ASN A 414 -0.17 5.36 0.92
CA ASN A 414 1.05 6.13 1.13
C ASN A 414 2.12 5.23 1.76
N MET A 415 3.29 5.22 1.14
CA MET A 415 4.41 4.40 1.56
C MET A 415 5.68 5.26 1.67
N ILE A 416 6.33 5.17 2.82
CA ILE A 416 7.59 5.87 3.08
C ILE A 416 8.70 4.93 2.68
N GLY A 417 9.55 5.39 1.75
CA GLY A 417 10.75 4.67 1.32
C GLY A 417 12.03 5.19 1.96
N PRO A 418 13.17 4.65 1.51
CA PRO A 418 14.51 5.05 1.98
C PRO A 418 14.77 6.54 1.84
N ALA A 419 15.51 7.09 2.80
CA ALA A 419 15.89 8.50 2.83
C ALA A 419 17.24 8.76 2.15
N GLU A 420 17.96 7.71 1.76
CA GLU A 420 19.27 7.76 1.13
C GLU A 420 19.28 6.92 -0.15
N PRO A 421 20.29 7.12 -1.02
CA PRO A 421 20.47 6.27 -2.19
C PRO A 421 20.75 4.81 -1.79
N ILE A 422 20.07 3.89 -2.46
CA ILE A 422 20.21 2.44 -2.22
C ILE A 422 20.63 1.72 -3.50
N GLU A 423 21.25 0.57 -3.32
CA GLU A 423 21.59 -0.36 -4.40
C GLU A 423 20.80 -1.66 -4.26
N PHE A 424 20.20 -2.12 -5.35
CA PHE A 424 19.55 -3.42 -5.48
C PHE A 424 20.52 -4.42 -6.12
N TYR A 425 21.13 -5.26 -5.29
CA TYR A 425 22.17 -6.23 -5.71
C TYR A 425 23.29 -5.64 -6.58
N GLY A 426 23.82 -4.49 -6.16
CA GLY A 426 24.90 -3.78 -6.88
C GLY A 426 24.41 -2.81 -7.96
N HIS A 427 23.10 -2.69 -8.17
CA HIS A 427 22.51 -1.76 -9.13
C HIS A 427 21.90 -0.56 -8.39
N PRO A 428 22.40 0.67 -8.59
CA PRO A 428 21.80 1.86 -7.97
C PRO A 428 20.31 1.97 -8.31
N VAL A 429 19.46 2.24 -7.32
CA VAL A 429 18.03 2.46 -7.54
C VAL A 429 17.79 3.94 -7.88
N ALA A 430 17.22 4.19 -9.05
CA ALA A 430 16.83 5.53 -9.50
C ALA A 430 15.48 5.95 -8.91
N TYR A 431 14.49 5.04 -8.92
CA TYR A 431 13.19 5.29 -8.34
C TYR A 431 12.45 4.01 -7.94
N ILE A 432 11.42 4.17 -7.09
CA ILE A 432 10.53 3.09 -6.65
C ILE A 432 9.08 3.56 -6.84
N ALA A 433 8.27 2.78 -7.54
CA ALA A 433 6.90 3.11 -7.91
C ALA A 433 5.94 1.93 -7.65
N PRO A 434 5.47 1.74 -6.41
CA PRO A 434 4.52 0.69 -6.06
C PRO A 434 3.08 1.10 -6.36
N SER A 435 2.29 0.15 -6.84
CA SER A 435 0.85 0.24 -6.99
C SER A 435 0.20 -1.13 -6.82
N ASN A 436 -1.12 -1.21 -7.02
CA ASN A 436 -1.87 -2.44 -6.85
C ASN A 436 -3.10 -2.50 -7.77
N PHE A 437 -3.63 -3.70 -8.01
CA PHE A 437 -4.80 -3.93 -8.86
C PHE A 437 -5.58 -5.18 -8.41
N GLY A 438 -6.79 -5.36 -8.95
CA GLY A 438 -7.67 -6.49 -8.59
C GLY A 438 -8.71 -6.17 -7.50
N HIS A 439 -8.91 -4.88 -7.21
CA HIS A 439 -9.97 -4.38 -6.33
C HIS A 439 -10.99 -3.57 -7.14
N PRO A 440 -12.24 -3.38 -6.65
CA PRO A 440 -13.32 -2.77 -7.42
C PRO A 440 -13.25 -1.21 -7.38
N SER A 441 -12.09 -0.64 -7.71
CA SER A 441 -11.89 0.80 -7.87
C SER A 441 -11.36 1.13 -9.27
N ALA A 442 -11.88 2.21 -9.88
CA ALA A 442 -11.41 2.69 -11.17
C ALA A 442 -10.17 3.60 -11.07
N LEU A 443 -9.94 4.25 -9.93
CA LEU A 443 -8.78 5.10 -9.69
C LEU A 443 -8.17 4.77 -8.32
N THR A 444 -6.89 4.40 -8.35
CA THR A 444 -6.07 4.24 -7.16
C THR A 444 -4.84 5.11 -7.23
N MET A 445 -4.52 5.76 -6.12
CA MET A 445 -3.45 6.73 -6.03
C MET A 445 -2.46 6.32 -4.95
N HIS A 446 -1.17 6.31 -5.32
CA HIS A 446 -0.07 6.02 -4.43
C HIS A 446 0.91 7.19 -4.37
N TRP A 447 1.46 7.43 -3.18
CA TRP A 447 2.65 8.26 -2.99
C TRP A 447 3.74 7.39 -2.40
N GLN A 448 4.91 7.44 -3.03
CA GLN A 448 6.11 6.76 -2.58
C GLN A 448 7.23 7.78 -2.46
N SER A 449 7.77 7.98 -1.25
CA SER A 449 8.96 8.81 -1.08
C SER A 449 10.23 8.01 -1.34
N TYR A 450 11.22 8.62 -1.98
CA TYR A 450 12.57 8.08 -2.11
C TYR A 450 13.55 9.25 -2.16
N MET A 451 14.54 9.25 -1.26
CA MET A 451 15.48 10.36 -1.08
C MET A 451 14.75 11.69 -0.85
N ASP A 452 14.95 12.67 -1.73
CA ASP A 452 14.35 14.00 -1.75
C ASP A 452 13.21 14.14 -2.77
N THR A 453 12.70 13.02 -3.28
CA THR A 453 11.59 12.99 -4.23
C THR A 453 10.38 12.24 -3.67
N ILE A 454 9.22 12.53 -4.25
CA ILE A 454 8.00 11.74 -4.10
C ILE A 454 7.54 11.35 -5.50
N LYS A 455 7.31 10.06 -5.72
CA LYS A 455 6.62 9.58 -6.91
C LYS A 455 5.13 9.46 -6.63
N ILE A 456 4.31 10.12 -7.46
CA ILE A 456 2.86 9.90 -7.54
C ILE A 456 2.64 8.79 -8.56
N ILE A 457 1.87 7.78 -8.21
CA ILE A 457 1.50 6.68 -9.11
C ILE A 457 -0.01 6.59 -9.15
N LEU A 458 -0.59 6.64 -10.35
CA LEU A 458 -2.01 6.40 -10.58
C LEU A 458 -2.18 5.04 -11.24
N ALA A 459 -3.04 4.20 -10.68
CA ALA A 459 -3.58 3.03 -11.35
C ALA A 459 -5.03 3.32 -11.75
N VAL A 460 -5.28 3.38 -13.06
CA VAL A 460 -6.58 3.76 -13.62
C VAL A 460 -7.19 2.66 -14.47
N ASP A 461 -8.52 2.51 -14.48
CA ASP A 461 -9.22 1.68 -15.47
C ASP A 461 -9.01 2.28 -16.86
N ASP A 462 -8.32 1.52 -17.72
CA ASP A 462 -7.88 1.98 -19.02
C ASP A 462 -9.05 2.31 -19.96
N ALA A 463 -10.17 1.61 -19.77
CA ALA A 463 -11.41 1.85 -20.52
C ALA A 463 -12.18 3.10 -20.05
N GLN A 464 -11.94 3.55 -18.81
CA GLN A 464 -12.65 4.68 -18.20
C GLN A 464 -11.84 5.97 -18.27
N PHE A 465 -10.50 5.87 -18.29
CA PHE A 465 -9.56 6.99 -18.36
C PHE A 465 -8.68 6.86 -19.60
N LEU A 466 -9.15 7.41 -20.73
CA LEU A 466 -8.40 7.36 -21.99
C LEU A 466 -7.05 8.11 -21.88
N ASP A 467 -7.05 9.25 -21.19
CA ASP A 467 -5.90 10.15 -21.04
C ASP A 467 -5.41 10.19 -19.58
N ALA A 468 -4.86 9.06 -19.11
CA ALA A 468 -4.34 8.92 -17.74
C ALA A 468 -3.22 9.94 -17.41
N HIS A 469 -2.41 10.31 -18.42
CA HIS A 469 -1.34 11.29 -18.28
C HIS A 469 -1.85 12.70 -18.00
N ASP A 470 -2.99 13.11 -18.60
CA ASP A 470 -3.60 14.42 -18.34
C ASP A 470 -4.08 14.54 -16.90
N LEU A 471 -4.67 13.46 -16.37
CA LEU A 471 -5.08 13.40 -14.97
C LEU A 471 -3.87 13.52 -14.03
N LEU A 472 -2.77 12.82 -14.34
CA LEU A 472 -1.52 12.91 -13.59
C LEU A 472 -0.89 14.32 -13.66
N ASP A 473 -0.97 14.95 -14.83
CA ASP A 473 -0.60 16.33 -15.10
C ASP A 473 -1.35 17.31 -14.19
N ASP A 474 -2.65 17.13 -14.07
CA ASP A 474 -3.51 17.97 -13.24
C ASP A 474 -3.16 17.86 -11.75
N PHE A 475 -2.77 16.68 -11.26
CA PHE A 475 -2.27 16.53 -9.89
C PHE A 475 -0.97 17.31 -9.67
N ALA A 476 -0.03 17.26 -10.62
CA ALA A 476 1.22 18.01 -10.54
C ALA A 476 0.98 19.53 -10.57
N LYS A 477 0.15 20.01 -11.52
CA LYS A 477 -0.24 21.42 -11.63
C LYS A 477 -0.97 21.90 -10.38
N SER A 478 -1.82 21.07 -9.78
CA SER A 478 -2.51 21.40 -8.53
C SER A 478 -1.54 21.58 -7.36
N LEU A 479 -0.56 20.68 -7.21
CA LEU A 479 0.48 20.82 -6.20
C LEU A 479 1.30 22.11 -6.39
N GLU A 480 1.65 22.43 -7.63
CA GLU A 480 2.37 23.66 -7.97
C GLU A 480 1.56 24.91 -7.59
N ARG A 481 0.25 24.94 -7.87
CA ARG A 481 -0.63 26.03 -7.45
C ARG A 481 -0.65 26.21 -5.94
N ILE A 482 -0.76 25.12 -5.18
CA ILE A 482 -0.73 25.14 -3.71
C ILE A 482 0.62 25.65 -3.19
N ARG A 483 1.73 25.21 -3.80
CA ARG A 483 3.08 25.69 -3.47
C ARG A 483 3.23 27.18 -3.73
N ASN A 484 2.78 27.67 -4.88
CA ASN A 484 2.88 29.07 -5.26
C ASN A 484 2.02 29.97 -4.33
N ALA A 485 0.82 29.52 -3.97
CA ALA A 485 -0.01 30.19 -2.97
C ALA A 485 0.69 30.25 -1.61
N THR A 486 1.28 29.13 -1.17
CA THR A 486 2.04 29.03 0.07
C THR A 486 3.20 30.04 0.13
N LEU A 487 4.01 30.11 -0.92
CA LEU A 487 5.13 31.05 -1.03
C LEU A 487 4.67 32.51 -1.00
N THR A 488 3.50 32.81 -1.58
CA THR A 488 2.92 34.15 -1.59
C THR A 488 2.49 34.57 -0.18
N THR A 489 1.82 33.68 0.56
CA THR A 489 1.41 33.94 1.95
C THR A 489 2.62 34.17 2.86
N PHE A 490 3.67 33.36 2.75
CA PHE A 490 4.90 33.58 3.53
C PHE A 490 5.57 34.92 3.24
N LYS A 491 5.68 35.30 1.95
CA LYS A 491 6.25 36.60 1.57
C LYS A 491 5.45 37.77 2.12
N ALA A 492 4.13 37.65 2.22
CA ALA A 492 3.29 38.66 2.83
C ALA A 492 3.53 38.77 4.35
N GLN A 493 3.65 37.64 5.06
CA GLN A 493 3.90 37.58 6.50
C GLN A 493 5.27 38.11 6.92
N VAL A 494 6.30 37.98 6.07
CA VAL A 494 7.66 38.50 6.35
C VAL A 494 7.75 40.01 6.13
N LYS A 495 6.80 40.60 5.37
CA LYS A 495 6.76 42.04 5.07
C LYS A 495 5.86 42.85 6.02
N SER A 496 4.99 42.19 6.78
CA SER A 496 4.18 42.77 7.86
C SER A 496 4.90 42.67 9.19
#